data_AF-A0A0D2RMI9-F1
#
_entry.id   AF-A0A0D2RMI9-F1
#
_cell.length_a   1.000
_cell.length_b   1.000
_cell.length_c   1.000
_cell.angle_alpha   90.00
_cell.angle_beta   90.00
_cell.angle_gamma   90.00
#
_symmetry.space_group_name_H-M   'P 1'
#
loop_
_entity.id
_entity.type
_entity.pdbx_description
1 polymer ?
#
loop_
_entity_poly.entity_id
_entity_poly.type
_entity_poly.pdbx_seq_one_letter_code
_entity_poly.pdbx_strand_id
1 'polypeptide(L)' 'RHVWANFCLAHHNGKLLDDDAALHDFGVRNNSQVHFLPYVVSKGSGRHSKRRKHRFFHGLSKLS' A
#
# COMPACT_ATOMS: atom_id res chain seq x y z
N ARG A 1 -0.05 -0.49 12.64
CA ARG A 1 -0.50 -0.56 11.22
C ARG A 1 0.57 -1.22 10.32
N HIS A 2 1.09 -2.41 10.70
CA HIS A 2 2.13 -3.11 9.93
C HIS A 2 1.65 -4.45 9.38
N VAL A 3 0.80 -5.15 10.12
CA VAL A 3 0.25 -6.46 9.74
C VAL A 3 -0.51 -6.36 8.41
N TRP A 4 -1.60 -5.58 8.36
CA TRP A 4 -2.41 -5.40 7.15
C TRP A 4 -1.73 -4.59 6.03
N ALA A 5 -0.54 -4.02 6.27
CA ALA A 5 0.25 -3.38 5.22
C ALA A 5 1.17 -4.38 4.47
N ASN A 6 1.44 -5.54 5.08
CA ASN A 6 2.37 -6.56 4.56
C ASN A 6 1.71 -7.93 4.41
N PHE A 7 0.46 -8.09 4.83
CA PHE A 7 -0.27 -9.34 4.81
C PHE A 7 -1.73 -9.09 4.41
N CYS A 8 -2.36 -10.09 3.79
CA CYS A 8 -3.79 -10.08 3.50
C CYS A 8 -4.41 -11.44 3.82
N LEU A 9 -5.74 -11.46 3.82
CA LEU A 9 -6.50 -12.70 3.85
C LEU A 9 -6.73 -13.20 2.43
N ALA A 10 -6.74 -14.52 2.28
CA ALA A 10 -7.11 -15.19 1.04
C ALA A 10 -8.01 -16.38 1.31
N HIS A 11 -8.93 -16.63 0.40
CA HIS A 11 -9.80 -17.80 0.42
C HIS A 11 -9.72 -18.48 -0.95
N HIS A 12 -9.36 -19.77 -0.95
CA HIS A 12 -9.00 -20.51 -2.17
C HIS A 12 -7.96 -19.76 -3.02
N ASN A 13 -8.37 -19.26 -4.19
CA ASN A 13 -7.50 -18.55 -5.14
C ASN A 13 -7.71 -17.03 -5.13
N GLY A 14 -8.61 -16.51 -4.28
CA GLY A 14 -8.95 -15.09 -4.19
C GLY A 14 -8.31 -14.41 -2.99
N LYS A 15 -7.68 -13.24 -3.21
CA LYS A 15 -7.24 -12.35 -2.13
C LYS A 15 -8.38 -11.39 -1.77
N LEU A 16 -8.66 -11.27 -0.48
CA LEU A 16 -9.68 -10.37 0.05
C LEU A 16 -9.02 -9.01 0.27
N LEU A 17 -9.10 -8.14 -0.73
CA LEU A 17 -8.42 -6.84 -0.76
C LEU A 17 -9.38 -5.64 -0.75
N ASP A 18 -10.67 -5.89 -0.98
CA ASP A 18 -11.72 -4.89 -0.96
C ASP A 18 -12.40 -4.92 0.40
N ASP A 19 -12.29 -3.80 1.13
CA ASP A 19 -12.84 -3.65 2.48
C ASP A 19 -14.37 -3.47 2.46
N ASP A 20 -14.94 -3.05 1.32
CA ASP A 20 -16.38 -2.81 1.16
C ASP A 20 -17.12 -4.03 0.57
N ALA A 21 -16.40 -5.04 0.08
CA ALA A 21 -16.98 -6.23 -0.52
C ALA A 21 -17.43 -7.27 0.52
N ALA A 22 -18.53 -7.97 0.24
CA ALA A 22 -19.04 -8.99 1.13
C ALA A 22 -18.18 -10.27 1.06
N LEU A 23 -17.88 -10.87 2.22
CA LEU A 23 -17.14 -12.14 2.30
C LEU A 23 -17.80 -13.29 1.50
N HIS A 24 -19.13 -13.27 1.40
CA HIS A 24 -19.90 -14.26 0.65
C HIS A 24 -19.56 -14.25 -0.85
N ASP A 25 -19.22 -13.08 -1.41
CA ASP A 25 -18.86 -12.93 -2.83
C ASP A 25 -17.53 -13.65 -3.14
N PHE A 26 -16.68 -13.84 -2.13
CA PHE A 26 -15.45 -14.62 -2.19
C PHE A 26 -15.65 -16.10 -1.78
N GLY A 27 -16.90 -16.52 -1.57
CA GLY A 27 -17.27 -17.87 -1.15
C GLY A 27 -16.95 -18.20 0.31
N VAL A 28 -16.58 -17.20 1.12
CA VAL A 28 -16.31 -17.40 2.55
C VAL A 28 -17.63 -17.54 3.29
N ARG A 29 -17.77 -18.65 4.01
CA ARG A 29 -18.94 -18.99 4.84
C ARG A 29 -18.51 -19.30 6.26
N ASN A 30 -19.48 -19.53 7.15
CA ASN A 30 -19.16 -19.98 8.51
C ASN A 30 -18.27 -21.24 8.47
N ASN A 31 -17.29 -21.30 9.37
CA ASN A 31 -16.29 -22.38 9.45
C ASN A 31 -15.38 -22.53 8.22
N SER A 32 -15.37 -21.56 7.28
CA SER A 32 -14.41 -21.57 6.18
C SER A 32 -13.01 -21.25 6.70
N GLN A 33 -12.00 -21.94 6.17
CA GLN A 33 -10.61 -21.65 6.48
C GLN A 33 -10.11 -20.55 5.55
N VAL A 34 -9.62 -19.47 6.13
CA VAL A 34 -8.95 -18.40 5.40
C VAL A 34 -7.46 -18.46 5.64
N HIS A 35 -6.68 -18.19 4.59
CA HIS A 35 -5.23 -18.16 4.66
C HIS A 35 -4.77 -16.74 4.94
N PHE A 36 -3.93 -16.59 5.97
CA PHE A 36 -3.20 -15.37 6.21
C PHE A 36 -1.85 -15.47 5.49
N LEU A 37 -1.63 -14.63 4.49
CA LEU A 37 -0.45 -14.71 3.62
C LEU A 37 0.23 -13.37 3.42
N PRO A 38 1.54 -13.34 3.13
CA PRO A 38 2.25 -12.11 2.81
C PRO A 38 1.66 -11.45 1.56
N TYR A 39 1.40 -10.15 1.67
CA TYR A 39 0.91 -9.31 0.59
C TYR A 39 1.53 -7.92 0.68
N VAL A 40 2.35 -7.60 -0.32
CA VAL A 40 2.87 -6.25 -0.48
C VAL A 40 1.88 -5.48 -1.33
N VAL A 41 1.21 -4.51 -0.73
CA VAL A 41 0.37 -3.55 -1.48
C VAL A 41 1.29 -2.89 -2.52
N SER A 42 1.01 -3.13 -3.80
CA SER A 42 1.66 -2.39 -4.89
C SER A 42 1.48 -0.90 -4.58
N LYS A 43 2.59 -0.16 -4.46
CA LYS A 43 2.61 1.28 -4.14
C LYS A 43 2.09 2.12 -5.31
N GLY A 44 0.94 1.78 -5.88
CA GLY A 44 0.39 2.37 -7.09
C GLY A 44 -0.37 3.70 -6.90
N SER A 45 -0.61 4.16 -5.67
CA SER A 45 -1.37 5.40 -5.42
C SER A 45 -0.63 6.44 -4.58
N GLY A 46 0.52 6.08 -3.99
CA GLY A 46 1.35 7.03 -3.27
C GLY A 46 2.15 7.86 -4.25
N ARG A 47 1.68 9.07 -4.59
CA ARG A 47 2.48 10.10 -5.26
C ARG A 47 3.86 10.13 -4.60
N HIS A 48 4.89 9.64 -5.30
CA HIS A 48 6.27 9.79 -4.83
C HIS A 48 6.48 11.28 -4.56
N SER A 49 6.80 11.61 -3.31
CA SER A 49 7.15 12.99 -2.95
C SER A 49 8.34 13.38 -3.81
N LYS A 50 8.12 14.22 -4.83
CA LYS A 50 9.21 14.70 -5.67
C LYS A 50 10.17 15.44 -4.75
N ARG A 51 11.41 14.96 -4.66
CA ARG A 51 12.48 15.60 -3.89
C ARG A 51 12.48 17.09 -4.21
N ARG A 52 12.15 17.91 -3.22
CA ARG A 52 12.07 19.36 -3.35
C ARG A 52 13.46 19.86 -3.73
N LYS A 53 13.62 20.43 -4.94
CA LYS A 53 14.88 21.05 -5.34
C LYS A 53 15.18 22.17 -4.34
N HIS A 54 16.29 22.05 -3.63
CA HIS A 54 16.80 23.13 -2.78
C HIS A 54 17.18 24.29 -3.71
N ARG A 55 16.73 25.50 -3.39
CA ARG A 55 17.12 26.70 -4.15
C ARG A 55 18.63 26.86 -3.98
N PHE A 56 19.36 26.86 -5.09
CA PHE A 56 20.78 27.23 -5.05
C PHE A 56 20.90 28.64 -4.49
N PHE A 57 21.79 28.81 -3.51
CA PHE A 57 22.05 30.12 -2.93
C PHE A 57 23.00 30.86 -3.88
N HIS A 58 22.53 31.92 -4.54
CA HIS A 58 23.35 32.79 -5.38
C HIS A 58 24.04 33.92 -4.60
N GLY A 59 24.16 33.78 -3.29
CA GLY A 59 24.75 34.80 -2.44
C GLY A 59 26.27 34.71 -2.37
N LEU A 60 26.98 34.99 -3.47
CA LEU A 60 28.36 35.48 -3.49
C LEU A 60 28.69 36.04 -4.90
N SER A 61 27.93 37.04 -5.37
CA SER A 61 28.50 37.97 -6.35
C SER A 61 29.44 38.90 -5.58
N LYS A 62 30.73 38.57 -5.58
CA LYS A 62 31.79 39.48 -5.10
C LYS A 62 31.61 40.82 -5.81
N LEU A 63 31.26 41.87 -5.07
CA LEU A 63 31.46 43.23 -5.56
C LEU A 63 32.97 43.44 -5.64
N SER A 64 33.41 43.80 -6.84
CA SER A 64 34.74 44.34 -7.15
C SER A 64 35.06 45.56 -6.33
#